data_AF-A0A382VFK0-F1
#
_entry.id   AF-A0A382VFK0-F1
#
_cell.length_a   1.000
_cell.length_b   1.000
_cell.length_c   1.000
_cell.angle_alpha   90.00
_cell.angle_beta   90.00
_cell.angle_gamma   90.00
#
_symmetry.space_group_name_H-M   'P 1'
#
loop_
_entity.id
_entity.type
_entity.pdbx_description
1 polymer ?
#
loop_
_entity_poly.entity_id
_entity_poly.type
_entity_poly.pdbx_seq_one_letter_code
_entity_poly.pdbx_strand_id
1 'polypeptide(L)' 'MSSSRLKITDTTFRDAHQSLMATRLRTEEMEPIAEMMDSSGFHSLEVWGGATFDATTRFLA' A
#
# COMPACT_ATOMS: atom_id res chain seq x y z
N MET A 1 -15.71 -26.10 14.49
CA MET A 1 -15.47 -24.63 14.45
C MET A 1 -16.14 -24.09 13.21
N SER A 2 -16.92 -23.00 13.32
CA SER A 2 -17.46 -22.29 12.16
C SER A 2 -16.30 -21.73 11.32
N SER A 3 -16.31 -21.97 10.01
CA SER A 3 -15.27 -21.48 9.10
C SER A 3 -15.51 -20.01 8.78
N SER A 4 -14.94 -19.11 9.57
CA SER A 4 -14.87 -17.68 9.23
C SER A 4 -13.78 -17.46 8.18
N ARG A 5 -14.09 -16.72 7.11
CA ARG A 5 -13.08 -16.36 6.09
C ARG A 5 -11.97 -15.52 6.73
N LEU A 6 -10.72 -15.85 6.43
CA LEU A 6 -9.56 -15.07 6.84
C LEU A 6 -9.59 -13.69 6.15
N LYS A 7 -9.34 -12.64 6.91
CA LYS A 7 -9.27 -11.26 6.42
C LYS A 7 -7.80 -10.91 6.16
N ILE A 8 -7.52 -10.37 4.98
CA ILE A 8 -6.16 -10.00 4.55
C ILE A 8 -6.08 -8.49 4.35
N THR A 9 -5.04 -7.87 4.87
CA THR A 9 -4.70 -6.47 4.60
C THR A 9 -3.50 -6.44 3.69
N ASP A 10 -3.62 -5.74 2.57
CA ASP A 10 -2.48 -5.49 1.69
C ASP A 10 -1.70 -4.27 2.18
N THR A 11 -0.37 -4.34 2.08
CA THR A 11 0.56 -3.26 2.49
C THR A 11 1.45 -2.80 1.34
N THR A 12 1.10 -3.17 0.10
CA THR A 12 1.95 -2.96 -1.07
C THR A 12 2.20 -1.48 -1.33
N PHE A 13 1.17 -0.63 -1.18
CA PHE A 13 1.28 0.82 -1.37
C PHE A 13 1.82 1.60 -0.17
N ARG A 14 2.13 0.95 0.97
CA ARG A 14 2.73 1.61 2.13
C ARG A 14 3.96 0.84 2.64
N ASP A 15 3.76 -0.18 3.47
CA ASP A 15 4.87 -0.75 4.24
C ASP A 15 5.80 -1.63 3.42
N ALA A 16 5.33 -2.19 2.29
CA ALA A 16 6.16 -3.02 1.43
C ALA A 16 7.32 -2.22 0.82
N HIS A 17 7.04 -1.11 0.12
CA HIS A 17 8.11 -0.28 -0.45
C HIS A 17 8.82 0.57 0.61
N GLN A 18 8.18 0.86 1.74
CA GLN A 18 8.87 1.44 2.90
C GLN A 18 9.99 0.51 3.40
N SER A 19 9.70 -0.80 3.50
CA SER A 19 10.65 -1.81 3.96
C SER A 19 11.69 -2.20 2.91
N LEU A 20 11.29 -2.30 1.64
CA LEU A 20 12.11 -2.87 0.58
C LEU A 20 12.80 -1.83 -0.30
N MET A 21 12.26 -0.62 -0.38
CA MET A 21 12.66 0.40 -1.36
C MET A 21 12.74 1.80 -0.74
N ALA A 22 13.02 1.89 0.56
CA ALA A 22 13.21 3.14 1.29
C ALA A 22 12.10 4.19 1.05
N THR A 23 10.85 3.72 0.93
CA THR A 23 9.65 4.55 0.75
C THR A 23 9.65 5.37 -0.55
N ARG A 24 10.20 4.83 -1.65
CA ARG A 24 10.41 5.57 -2.91
C ARG A 24 9.44 5.25 -4.05
N LEU A 25 8.39 4.46 -3.81
CA LEU A 25 7.37 4.22 -4.82
C LEU A 25 6.54 5.49 -5.03
N ARG A 26 6.44 5.97 -6.29
CA ARG A 26 5.69 7.19 -6.64
C ARG A 26 4.22 6.89 -6.93
N THR A 27 3.35 7.87 -6.75
CA THR A 27 1.92 7.75 -7.04
C THR A 27 1.64 7.33 -8.49
N GLU A 28 2.40 7.87 -9.45
CA GLU A 28 2.30 7.53 -10.87
C GLU A 28 2.59 6.04 -11.16
N GLU A 29 3.38 5.37 -10.32
CA GLU A 29 3.68 3.94 -10.45
C GLU A 29 2.61 3.08 -9.76
N MET A 30 1.89 3.63 -8.77
CA MET A 30 0.80 2.95 -8.07
C MET A 30 -0.52 3.01 -8.85
N GLU A 31 -0.82 4.15 -9.49
CA GLU A 31 -2.10 4.42 -10.16
C GLU A 31 -2.51 3.35 -11.19
N PRO A 32 -1.63 2.82 -12.06
CA PRO A 32 -2.02 1.86 -13.10
C PRO A 32 -2.62 0.54 -12.57
N ILE A 33 -2.35 0.18 -11.31
CA ILE A 33 -2.83 -1.08 -10.70
C ILE A 33 -3.86 -0.84 -9.60
N ALA A 34 -4.16 0.42 -9.25
CA ALA A 34 -5.01 0.76 -8.12
C ALA A 34 -6.43 0.16 -8.22
N GLU A 35 -7.06 0.19 -9.39
CA GLU A 35 -8.40 -0.39 -9.60
C GLU A 35 -8.41 -1.93 -9.45
N MET A 36 -7.33 -2.60 -9.86
CA MET A 36 -7.18 -4.04 -9.63
C MET A 36 -7.00 -4.35 -8.14
N MET A 37 -6.24 -3.52 -7.41
CA MET A 37 -6.06 -3.68 -5.96
C MET A 37 -7.38 -3.51 -5.19
N ASP A 38 -8.19 -2.52 -5.57
CA ASP A 38 -9.51 -2.27 -4.95
C ASP A 38 -10.48 -3.45 -5.19
N SER A 39 -10.47 -4.02 -6.40
CA SER A 39 -11.32 -5.16 -6.77
C SER A 39 -10.82 -6.52 -6.27
N SER A 40 -9.62 -6.60 -5.67
CA SER A 40 -9.01 -7.87 -5.23
C SER A 40 -9.62 -8.48 -3.96
N GLY A 41 -10.52 -7.77 -3.28
CA GLY A 41 -11.27 -8.31 -2.14
C GLY A 41 -10.49 -8.32 -0.82
N PHE A 42 -9.48 -7.45 -0.69
CA PHE A 42 -8.79 -7.24 0.58
C PHE A 42 -9.74 -6.68 1.65
N HIS A 43 -9.46 -7.01 2.92
CA HIS A 43 -10.19 -6.42 4.04
C HIS A 43 -9.90 -4.91 4.16
N SER A 44 -8.67 -4.53 3.89
CA SER A 44 -8.22 -3.14 3.82
C SER A 44 -6.95 -3.05 2.98
N LEU A 45 -6.70 -1.87 2.44
CA LEU A 45 -5.45 -1.50 1.79
C LEU A 45 -4.73 -0.49 2.69
N GLU A 46 -3.52 -0.81 3.11
CA GLU A 46 -2.66 0.16 3.78
C GLU A 46 -1.92 0.99 2.73
N VAL A 47 -2.35 2.24 2.57
CA VAL A 47 -1.88 3.12 1.47
C VAL A 47 -1.27 4.42 1.96
N TRP A 48 -1.28 4.70 3.27
CA TRP A 48 -0.87 5.99 3.80
C TRP A 48 -0.40 5.92 5.26
N GLY A 49 0.30 6.96 5.71
CA GLY A 49 0.95 7.01 7.02
C GLY A 49 2.37 6.46 7.02
N GLY A 50 2.95 6.26 8.21
CA GLY A 50 4.37 5.89 8.33
C GLY A 50 5.30 6.95 7.74
N ALA A 51 6.31 6.51 6.98
CA ALA A 51 7.29 7.40 6.35
C ALA A 51 6.81 8.02 5.04
N THR A 52 5.62 7.68 4.54
CA THR A 52 5.13 8.16 3.23
C THR A 52 4.99 9.68 3.17
N PHE A 53 4.58 10.33 4.25
CA PHE A 53 4.47 11.79 4.32
C PHE A 53 5.85 12.49 4.30
N ASP A 54 6.82 11.96 5.05
CA ASP A 54 8.20 12.47 5.02
C ASP A 54 8.83 12.26 3.64
N ALA A 55 8.65 11.06 3.05
CA ALA A 55 9.24 10.72 1.77
C ALA A 55 8.68 11.56 0.62
N THR A 56 7.36 11.77 0.59
CA THR A 56 6.70 12.61 -0.43
C THR A 56 7.16 14.05 -0.35
N THR A 57 7.31 14.62 0.84
CA THR A 57 7.75 16.00 1.02
C THR A 57 9.25 16.22 0.84
N ARG A 58 10.10 15.24 1.16
CA ARG A 58 11.56 15.38 1.12
C ARG A 58 12.24 14.84 -0.12
N PHE A 59 11.72 13.77 -0.72
CA PHE A 59 12.45 13.00 -1.74
C PHE A 59 11.69 12.80 -3.05
N LEU A 60 10.36 12.91 -3.02
CA LEU A 60 9.51 12.63 -4.18
C LEU A 60 8.77 13.87 -4.72
N ALA A 61 8.97 15.04 -4.10
CA ALA A 61 8.48 16.33 -4.60
C ALA A 61 8.97 16.66 -6.01
#